data_AF-A0A644T954-F1
#
_entry.id   AF-A0A644T954-F1
#
_cell.length_a   1.000
_cell.length_b   1.000
_cell.length_c   1.000
_cell.angle_alpha   90.00
_cell.angle_beta   90.00
_cell.angle_gamma   90.00
#
_symmetry.space_group_name_H-M   'P 1'
#
loop_
_entity.id
_entity.type
_entity.pdbx_description
1 polymer ?
#
loop_
_entity_poly.entity_id
_entity_poly.type
_entity_poly.pdbx_seq_one_letter_code
_entity_poly.pdbx_strand_id
1 'polypeptide(L)'
;MRIFILSSGEYGSKIVNGIATHGFAPNIVGIHEFPSKDDLPEFIDDISGYIPENIPDSDLIIAVGLYGDINMVIPEVVQKSGAQSVIAPIYHPKQLPIGLQNEIKGELSENKTIIFPKPFCGLTPIGDKYIDKFAEIFGKPKFEIKTDSETDETDLNSTISSINVIRGAPCGSSWFIAENLKGISVKDAEFEANNKLHNFPCVASMASDNITGDTVLHIASYRTKEAIKRALGFTCKVPIVDSEVCEGLEECENVCLNCCPNVLTGVNTIYHDENGKAVIDPASCGVCEICIRECPYGAIEVYEKKVNVDKDKD
;
A
#
# COMPACT_ATOMS: atom_id res chain seq x y z
N MET A 1 0.23 -12.70 -19.94
CA MET A 1 -0.27 -11.52 -19.23
C MET A 1 0.10 -10.31 -20.06
N ARG A 2 -0.89 -9.75 -20.74
CA ARG A 2 -0.85 -8.51 -21.51
C ARG A 2 -1.44 -7.41 -20.63
N ILE A 3 -0.76 -6.29 -20.51
CA ILE A 3 -1.15 -5.18 -19.64
C ILE A 3 -1.49 -3.98 -20.51
N PHE A 4 -2.71 -3.45 -20.36
CA PHE A 4 -3.09 -2.17 -20.94
C PHE A 4 -3.17 -1.13 -19.83
N ILE A 5 -2.46 -0.01 -19.98
CA ILE A 5 -2.39 1.03 -18.94
C ILE A 5 -3.22 2.23 -19.36
N LEU A 6 -4.14 2.63 -18.50
CA LEU A 6 -4.85 3.91 -18.55
C LEU A 6 -4.12 4.85 -17.59
N SER A 7 -3.55 5.94 -18.10
CA SER A 7 -2.69 6.85 -17.34
C SER A 7 -3.21 8.27 -17.38
N SER A 8 -3.00 9.04 -16.33
CA SER A 8 -3.18 10.50 -16.33
C SER A 8 -2.23 11.19 -15.37
N GLY A 9 -1.72 12.35 -15.80
CA GLY A 9 -0.92 13.27 -14.99
C GLY A 9 0.37 12.69 -14.41
N GLU A 10 0.97 13.43 -13.48
CA GLU A 10 2.26 13.06 -12.88
C GLU A 10 2.22 11.71 -12.14
N TYR A 11 1.08 11.39 -11.50
CA TYR A 11 0.90 10.10 -10.84
C TYR A 11 0.99 8.95 -11.82
N GLY A 12 0.19 8.98 -12.90
CA GLY A 12 0.19 7.94 -13.91
C GLY A 12 1.58 7.73 -14.51
N SER A 13 2.26 8.81 -14.89
CA SER A 13 3.61 8.75 -15.49
C SER A 13 4.66 8.12 -14.57
N LYS A 14 4.63 8.43 -13.26
CA LYS A 14 5.55 7.80 -12.28
C LYS A 14 5.30 6.31 -12.16
N ILE A 15 4.03 5.88 -12.13
CA ILE A 15 3.68 4.47 -12.03
C ILE A 15 4.05 3.72 -13.32
N VAL A 16 3.75 4.28 -14.50
CA VAL A 16 4.14 3.71 -15.79
C VAL A 16 5.65 3.51 -15.85
N ASN A 17 6.43 4.52 -15.45
CA ASN A 17 7.88 4.43 -15.44
C ASN A 17 8.39 3.39 -14.44
N GLY A 18 7.83 3.33 -13.24
CA GLY A 18 8.21 2.35 -12.22
C GLY A 18 7.90 0.92 -12.65
N ILE A 19 6.74 0.69 -13.27
CA ILE A 19 6.41 -0.58 -13.93
C ILE A 19 7.47 -0.86 -14.99
N ALA A 20 7.58 -0.06 -16.04
CA ALA A 20 8.51 -0.32 -17.15
C ALA A 20 9.98 -0.54 -16.70
N THR A 21 10.45 0.17 -15.68
CA THR A 21 11.83 0.06 -15.18
C THR A 21 12.07 -1.21 -14.38
N HIS A 22 11.11 -1.60 -13.53
CA HIS A 22 11.34 -2.66 -12.54
C HIS A 22 10.57 -3.97 -12.81
N GLY A 23 9.66 -4.00 -13.79
CA GLY A 23 8.97 -5.23 -14.19
C GLY A 23 7.86 -5.04 -15.22
N PHE A 24 7.54 -6.08 -15.99
CA PHE A 24 6.43 -6.06 -16.95
C PHE A 24 6.54 -5.10 -18.15
N ALA A 25 7.66 -4.40 -18.39
CA ALA A 25 7.89 -3.71 -19.67
C ALA A 25 7.51 -4.54 -20.92
N PRO A 26 7.96 -5.80 -21.08
CA PRO A 26 7.58 -6.62 -22.24
C PRO A 26 6.11 -7.07 -22.23
N ASN A 27 5.38 -6.85 -21.15
CA ASN A 27 3.98 -7.20 -21.00
C ASN A 27 3.05 -6.02 -21.32
N ILE A 28 3.55 -4.79 -21.38
CA ILE A 28 2.76 -3.61 -21.73
C ILE A 28 2.43 -3.66 -23.22
N VAL A 29 1.15 -3.81 -23.55
CA VAL A 29 0.67 -3.88 -24.94
C VAL A 29 0.13 -2.54 -25.45
N GLY A 30 -0.07 -1.59 -24.53
CA GLY A 30 -0.49 -0.23 -24.86
C GLY A 30 -0.56 0.64 -23.62
N ILE A 31 -0.46 1.95 -23.84
CA ILE A 31 -0.68 2.98 -22.84
C ILE A 31 -1.59 4.01 -23.49
N HIS A 32 -2.68 4.35 -22.82
CA HIS A 32 -3.52 5.47 -23.19
C HIS A 32 -3.43 6.54 -22.10
N GLU A 33 -3.03 7.75 -22.51
CA GLU A 33 -2.87 8.89 -21.61
C GLU A 33 -4.08 9.82 -21.75
N PHE A 34 -4.80 9.99 -20.64
CA PHE A 34 -5.89 10.95 -20.53
C PHE A 34 -5.37 12.35 -20.20
N PRO A 35 -6.13 13.41 -20.52
CA PRO A 35 -5.85 14.75 -20.01
C PRO A 35 -5.70 14.75 -18.49
N SER A 36 -4.93 15.71 -17.96
CA SER A 36 -4.79 15.83 -16.52
C SER A 36 -6.10 16.29 -15.88
N LYS A 37 -6.24 16.10 -14.57
CA LYS A 37 -7.42 16.58 -13.84
C LYS A 37 -7.70 18.08 -14.04
N ASP A 38 -6.67 18.87 -14.33
CA ASP A 38 -6.78 20.33 -14.47
C ASP A 38 -7.26 20.72 -15.89
N ASP A 39 -7.20 19.77 -16.84
CA ASP A 39 -7.67 19.92 -18.22
C ASP A 39 -9.07 19.30 -18.44
N LEU A 40 -9.59 18.57 -17.45
CA LEU A 40 -10.91 17.94 -17.49
C LEU A 40 -11.95 18.82 -16.78
N PRO A 41 -13.21 18.80 -17.25
CA PRO A 41 -14.29 19.43 -16.51
C PRO A 41 -14.49 18.74 -15.16
N GLU A 42 -15.07 19.46 -14.19
CA GLU A 42 -15.38 18.91 -12.87
C GLU A 42 -16.38 17.75 -12.94
N PHE A 43 -17.29 17.78 -13.91
CA PHE A 43 -18.28 16.75 -14.18
C PHE A 43 -18.24 16.36 -15.66
N ILE A 44 -18.31 15.07 -15.94
CA ILE A 44 -18.36 14.53 -17.31
C ILE A 44 -19.74 13.93 -17.57
N ASP A 45 -20.57 14.66 -18.34
CA ASP A 45 -21.93 14.21 -18.67
C ASP A 45 -21.94 13.00 -19.64
N ASP A 46 -20.98 12.94 -20.56
CA ASP A 46 -20.84 11.86 -21.54
C ASP A 46 -19.41 11.32 -21.55
N ILE A 47 -19.24 10.11 -21.01
CA ILE A 47 -17.96 9.43 -20.94
C ILE A 47 -17.52 8.86 -22.30
N SER A 48 -18.44 8.70 -23.27
CA SER A 48 -18.19 7.98 -24.51
C SER A 48 -17.10 8.63 -25.36
N GLY A 49 -17.02 9.96 -25.33
CA GLY A 49 -15.99 10.75 -26.03
C GLY A 49 -14.58 10.59 -25.46
N TYR A 50 -14.45 10.01 -24.26
CA TYR A 50 -13.15 9.73 -23.62
C TYR A 50 -12.73 8.26 -23.80
N ILE A 51 -13.59 7.39 -24.30
CA ILE A 51 -13.23 5.99 -24.51
C ILE A 51 -12.15 5.92 -25.62
N PRO A 52 -11.00 5.27 -25.36
CA PRO A 52 -9.94 5.16 -26.36
C PRO A 52 -10.44 4.47 -27.64
N GLU A 53 -10.12 5.03 -28.82
CA GLU A 53 -10.51 4.41 -30.10
C GLU A 53 -9.78 3.08 -30.33
N ASN A 54 -8.49 3.02 -29.98
CA ASN A 54 -7.64 1.85 -30.19
C ASN A 54 -7.37 1.16 -28.85
N ILE A 55 -8.22 0.21 -28.50
CA ILE A 55 -8.09 -0.60 -27.28
C ILE A 55 -7.46 -1.96 -27.65
N PRO A 56 -6.23 -2.26 -27.21
CA PRO A 56 -5.60 -3.54 -27.48
C PRO A 56 -6.23 -4.65 -26.63
N ASP A 57 -6.20 -5.88 -27.13
CA ASP A 57 -6.53 -7.05 -26.32
C ASP A 57 -5.56 -7.15 -25.13
N SER A 58 -6.10 -7.27 -23.93
CA SER A 58 -5.30 -7.34 -22.71
C SER A 58 -5.86 -8.35 -21.71
N ASP A 59 -5.05 -8.71 -20.72
CA ASP A 59 -5.46 -9.62 -19.64
C ASP A 59 -5.71 -8.83 -18.34
N LEU A 60 -4.93 -7.76 -18.13
CA LEU A 60 -4.94 -6.88 -16.97
C LEU A 60 -5.00 -5.41 -17.42
N ILE A 61 -5.90 -4.62 -16.84
CA ILE A 61 -5.88 -3.15 -16.96
C ILE A 61 -5.30 -2.54 -15.68
N ILE A 62 -4.44 -1.55 -15.84
CA ILE A 62 -3.94 -0.71 -14.75
C ILE A 62 -4.42 0.71 -14.98
N ALA A 63 -5.31 1.22 -14.14
CA ALA A 63 -5.89 2.55 -14.25
C ALA A 63 -5.29 3.50 -13.21
N VAL A 64 -4.31 4.29 -13.60
CA VAL A 64 -3.46 5.09 -12.71
C VAL A 64 -3.58 6.58 -13.01
N GLY A 65 -3.84 7.38 -11.98
CA GLY A 65 -3.87 8.85 -12.10
C GLY A 65 -5.22 9.43 -12.56
N LEU A 66 -6.15 8.58 -13.01
CA LEU A 66 -7.51 8.98 -13.36
C LEU A 66 -8.22 9.54 -12.12
N TYR A 67 -8.82 10.73 -12.24
CA TYR A 67 -9.38 11.48 -11.12
C TYR A 67 -10.83 11.88 -11.41
N GLY A 68 -11.76 11.48 -10.53
CA GLY A 68 -13.19 11.74 -10.69
C GLY A 68 -13.82 10.91 -11.82
N ASP A 69 -14.80 11.50 -12.49
CA ASP A 69 -15.71 10.85 -13.45
C ASP A 69 -14.98 10.14 -14.60
N ILE A 70 -13.77 10.55 -14.95
CA ILE A 70 -12.98 9.91 -16.02
C ILE A 70 -12.70 8.42 -15.76
N ASN A 71 -12.79 7.96 -14.50
CA ASN A 71 -12.69 6.54 -14.16
C ASN A 71 -13.84 5.70 -14.75
N MET A 72 -14.96 6.31 -15.17
CA MET A 72 -16.08 5.61 -15.81
C MET A 72 -15.76 5.10 -17.23
N VAL A 73 -14.57 5.37 -17.77
CA VAL A 73 -14.10 4.67 -18.99
C VAL A 73 -13.74 3.20 -18.73
N ILE A 74 -13.47 2.83 -17.47
CA ILE A 74 -12.95 1.51 -17.10
C ILE A 74 -13.87 0.36 -17.56
N PRO A 75 -15.20 0.39 -17.32
CA PRO A 75 -16.08 -0.71 -17.72
C PRO A 75 -16.06 -1.02 -19.22
N GLU A 76 -16.17 0.02 -20.06
CA GLU A 76 -16.10 -0.17 -21.51
C GLU A 76 -14.71 -0.67 -21.95
N VAL A 77 -13.63 -0.10 -21.40
CA VAL A 77 -12.27 -0.53 -21.75
C VAL A 77 -12.05 -2.01 -21.37
N VAL A 78 -12.57 -2.47 -20.23
CA VAL A 78 -12.55 -3.89 -19.84
C VAL A 78 -13.31 -4.74 -20.85
N GLN A 79 -14.50 -4.31 -21.27
CA GLN A 79 -15.31 -5.05 -22.24
C GLN A 79 -14.60 -5.17 -23.59
N LYS A 80 -14.10 -4.05 -24.13
CA LYS A 80 -13.47 -3.99 -25.46
C LYS A 80 -12.10 -4.67 -25.51
N SER A 81 -11.31 -4.60 -24.44
CA SER A 81 -9.99 -5.23 -24.38
C SER A 81 -10.03 -6.73 -24.04
N GLY A 82 -11.15 -7.24 -23.54
CA GLY A 82 -11.26 -8.61 -23.03
C GLY A 82 -10.52 -8.86 -21.70
N ALA A 83 -9.99 -7.82 -21.05
CA ALA A 83 -9.28 -7.92 -19.76
C ALA A 83 -10.14 -8.63 -18.72
N GLN A 84 -9.53 -9.47 -17.89
CA GLN A 84 -10.24 -10.18 -16.83
C GLN A 84 -10.14 -9.46 -15.49
N SER A 85 -9.09 -8.65 -15.32
CA SER A 85 -8.78 -8.04 -14.03
C SER A 85 -8.37 -6.58 -14.21
N VAL A 86 -8.67 -5.75 -13.21
CA VAL A 86 -8.36 -4.32 -13.17
C VAL A 86 -7.74 -3.94 -11.84
N ILE A 87 -6.67 -3.17 -11.87
CA ILE A 87 -6.11 -2.50 -10.69
C ILE A 87 -6.24 -0.99 -10.86
N ALA A 88 -7.06 -0.37 -10.03
CA ALA A 88 -7.31 1.07 -10.04
C ALA A 88 -6.89 1.70 -8.70
N PRO A 89 -5.59 1.94 -8.48
CA PRO A 89 -5.08 2.43 -7.20
C PRO A 89 -5.56 3.83 -6.85
N ILE A 90 -5.71 4.06 -5.54
CA ILE A 90 -6.12 5.34 -4.98
C ILE A 90 -4.91 6.02 -4.34
N TYR A 91 -4.55 7.19 -4.86
CA TYR A 91 -3.47 8.03 -4.31
C TYR A 91 -3.99 9.28 -3.61
N HIS A 92 -5.25 9.66 -3.83
CA HIS A 92 -5.88 10.82 -3.21
C HIS A 92 -7.32 10.48 -2.74
N PRO A 93 -7.76 10.91 -1.54
CA PRO A 93 -9.08 10.54 -0.99
C PRO A 93 -10.26 10.89 -1.91
N LYS A 94 -10.15 12.03 -2.62
CA LYS A 94 -11.18 12.52 -3.56
C LYS A 94 -11.05 11.97 -4.99
N GLN A 95 -10.00 11.21 -5.31
CA GLN A 95 -9.76 10.71 -6.68
C GLN A 95 -10.83 9.72 -7.11
N LEU A 96 -11.15 8.76 -6.24
CA LEU A 96 -12.04 7.64 -6.55
C LEU A 96 -12.89 7.30 -5.31
N PRO A 97 -13.92 8.10 -5.00
CA PRO A 97 -14.79 7.89 -3.84
C PRO A 97 -15.50 6.54 -3.86
N ILE A 98 -15.95 6.06 -2.69
CA ILE A 98 -16.62 4.74 -2.57
C ILE A 98 -17.85 4.63 -3.48
N GLY A 99 -18.63 5.69 -3.65
CA GLY A 99 -19.78 5.71 -4.56
C GLY A 99 -19.37 5.37 -5.99
N LEU A 100 -18.34 6.06 -6.50
CA LEU A 100 -17.81 5.82 -7.85
C LEU A 100 -17.16 4.44 -7.99
N GLN A 101 -16.48 3.94 -6.94
CA GLN A 101 -15.97 2.56 -6.92
C GLN A 101 -17.09 1.52 -7.09
N ASN A 102 -18.21 1.73 -6.41
CA ASN A 102 -19.37 0.83 -6.49
C ASN A 102 -20.06 0.92 -7.85
N GLU A 103 -20.13 2.11 -8.44
CA GLU A 103 -20.67 2.33 -9.78
C GLU A 103 -19.86 1.59 -10.84
N ILE A 104 -18.53 1.77 -10.86
CA ILE A 104 -17.62 1.05 -11.77
C ILE A 104 -17.77 -0.47 -11.58
N LYS A 105 -17.83 -0.96 -10.34
CA LYS A 105 -18.06 -2.38 -10.05
C LYS A 105 -19.40 -2.89 -10.57
N GLY A 106 -20.45 -2.07 -10.50
CA GLY A 106 -21.80 -2.42 -10.93
C GLY A 106 -21.95 -2.55 -12.46
N GLU A 107 -21.13 -1.86 -13.23
CA GLU A 107 -21.12 -1.95 -14.70
C GLU A 107 -20.25 -3.08 -15.25
N LEU A 108 -19.37 -3.64 -14.42
CA LEU A 108 -18.55 -4.78 -14.81
C LEU A 108 -19.33 -6.10 -14.73
N SER A 109 -19.07 -7.00 -15.67
CA SER A 109 -19.63 -8.36 -15.62
C SER A 109 -19.10 -9.13 -14.40
N GLU A 110 -19.93 -9.99 -13.79
CA GLU A 110 -19.61 -10.72 -12.54
C GLU A 110 -18.33 -11.55 -12.57
N ASN A 111 -17.87 -11.94 -13.77
CA ASN A 111 -16.63 -12.71 -13.96
C ASN A 111 -15.36 -11.86 -14.07
N LYS A 112 -15.47 -10.53 -13.92
CA LYS A 112 -14.34 -9.58 -13.97
C LYS A 112 -13.95 -9.16 -12.56
N THR A 113 -12.66 -9.11 -12.29
CA THR A 113 -12.13 -8.67 -11.00
C THR A 113 -11.69 -7.21 -11.07
N ILE A 114 -12.10 -6.37 -10.13
CA ILE A 114 -11.53 -5.03 -9.95
C ILE A 114 -11.18 -4.78 -8.49
N ILE A 115 -10.00 -4.21 -8.27
CA ILE A 115 -9.54 -3.78 -6.95
C ILE A 115 -9.06 -2.34 -6.94
N PHE A 116 -9.18 -1.72 -5.76
CA PHE A 116 -8.85 -0.32 -5.52
C PHE A 116 -7.81 -0.19 -4.38
N PRO A 117 -6.56 -0.66 -4.58
CA PRO A 117 -5.56 -0.62 -3.53
C PRO A 117 -5.25 0.82 -3.12
N LYS A 118 -5.24 1.07 -1.80
CA LYS A 118 -5.08 2.40 -1.22
C LYS A 118 -4.05 2.37 -0.08
N PRO A 119 -2.81 2.83 -0.32
CA PRO A 119 -2.21 3.21 -1.61
C PRO A 119 -1.91 2.00 -2.51
N PHE A 120 -1.38 2.25 -3.72
CA PHE A 120 -0.98 1.18 -4.63
C PHE A 120 0.09 0.25 -4.02
N CYS A 121 1.02 0.78 -3.22
CA CYS A 121 1.98 -0.01 -2.45
C CYS A 121 1.36 -0.70 -1.21
N GLY A 122 0.03 -0.77 -1.13
CA GLY A 122 -0.70 -1.65 -0.22
C GLY A 122 -1.22 -2.92 -0.89
N LEU A 123 -1.04 -3.09 -2.21
CA LEU A 123 -1.51 -4.27 -2.94
C LEU A 123 -0.87 -5.56 -2.41
N THR A 124 -1.70 -6.56 -2.14
CA THR A 124 -1.31 -7.94 -1.82
C THR A 124 -2.01 -8.91 -2.78
N PRO A 125 -1.55 -10.17 -2.88
CA PRO A 125 -2.29 -11.22 -3.58
C PRO A 125 -3.71 -11.38 -3.03
N ILE A 126 -4.66 -11.65 -3.92
CA ILE A 126 -6.10 -11.81 -3.63
C ILE A 126 -6.70 -13.08 -4.24
N GLY A 127 -5.90 -13.93 -4.89
CA GLY A 127 -6.34 -15.16 -5.55
C GLY A 127 -6.73 -14.97 -7.03
N ASP A 128 -6.67 -13.74 -7.55
CA ASP A 128 -6.87 -13.46 -8.97
C ASP A 128 -5.56 -13.67 -9.73
N LYS A 129 -5.59 -14.52 -10.76
CA LYS A 129 -4.40 -14.93 -11.52
C LYS A 129 -3.54 -13.76 -12.04
N TYR A 130 -4.16 -12.67 -12.50
CA TYR A 130 -3.42 -11.58 -13.13
C TYR A 130 -2.98 -10.54 -12.12
N ILE A 131 -3.82 -10.25 -11.12
CA ILE A 131 -3.46 -9.36 -10.02
C ILE A 131 -2.36 -9.99 -9.18
N ASP A 132 -2.45 -11.27 -8.84
CA ASP A 132 -1.44 -11.97 -8.04
C ASP A 132 -0.11 -12.04 -8.78
N LYS A 133 -0.14 -12.30 -10.09
CA LYS A 133 1.07 -12.23 -10.92
C LYS A 133 1.69 -10.84 -10.92
N PHE A 134 0.89 -9.78 -11.00
CA PHE A 134 1.41 -8.41 -10.84
C PHE A 134 2.00 -8.18 -9.44
N ALA A 135 1.32 -8.70 -8.42
CA ALA A 135 1.70 -8.64 -7.01
C ALA A 135 2.92 -9.50 -6.64
N GLU A 136 3.49 -10.27 -7.57
CA GLU A 136 4.81 -10.91 -7.38
C GLU A 136 5.93 -9.85 -7.38
N ILE A 137 5.83 -8.84 -8.23
CA ILE A 137 6.87 -7.79 -8.40
C ILE A 137 6.45 -6.48 -7.71
N PHE A 138 5.16 -6.15 -7.75
CA PHE A 138 4.66 -4.82 -7.40
C PHE A 138 3.55 -4.85 -6.36
N GLY A 139 3.70 -4.12 -5.25
CA GLY A 139 2.66 -4.01 -4.23
C GLY A 139 3.22 -3.63 -2.86
N LYS A 140 2.73 -4.28 -1.80
CA LYS A 140 3.25 -4.15 -0.43
C LYS A 140 4.75 -4.48 -0.41
N PRO A 141 5.65 -3.55 -0.06
CA PRO A 141 7.07 -3.80 -0.18
C PRO A 141 7.53 -5.05 0.59
N LYS A 142 8.47 -5.79 0.03
CA LYS A 142 9.15 -6.94 0.65
C LYS A 142 10.63 -6.86 0.32
N PHE A 143 11.47 -6.89 1.34
CA PHE A 143 12.92 -6.79 1.21
C PHE A 143 13.60 -8.04 1.74
N GLU A 144 14.75 -8.36 1.17
CA GLU A 144 15.73 -9.25 1.78
C GLU A 144 16.90 -8.39 2.25
N ILE A 145 17.20 -8.41 3.55
CA ILE A 145 18.28 -7.63 4.15
C ILE A 145 19.33 -8.59 4.70
N LYS A 146 20.60 -8.33 4.36
CA LYS A 146 21.77 -8.94 4.99
C LYS A 146 22.52 -7.89 5.78
N THR A 147 23.09 -8.30 6.89
CA THR A 147 23.89 -7.45 7.77
C THR A 147 25.37 -7.85 7.69
N ASP A 148 26.24 -7.10 8.35
CA ASP A 148 27.66 -7.44 8.53
C ASP A 148 27.92 -8.33 9.77
N SER A 149 26.87 -8.79 10.45
CA SER A 149 26.96 -9.76 11.55
C SER A 149 27.46 -11.12 11.03
N GLU A 150 28.36 -11.75 11.78
CA GLU A 150 28.82 -13.12 11.53
C GLU A 150 27.83 -14.20 12.06
N THR A 151 26.77 -13.78 12.75
CA THR A 151 25.74 -14.67 13.30
C THR A 151 24.40 -14.48 12.59
N ASP A 152 23.58 -15.53 12.57
CA ASP A 152 22.21 -15.49 12.00
C ASP A 152 21.28 -14.54 12.80
N GLU A 153 21.64 -14.21 14.04
CA GLU A 153 20.94 -13.21 14.83
C GLU A 153 21.40 -11.80 14.47
N THR A 154 20.43 -10.88 14.31
CA THR A 154 20.74 -9.49 14.02
C THR A 154 21.33 -8.81 15.26
N ASP A 155 22.65 -8.64 15.29
CA ASP A 155 23.35 -7.78 16.26
C ASP A 155 22.89 -6.33 16.08
N LEU A 156 22.48 -5.69 17.17
CA LEU A 156 22.05 -4.30 17.18
C LEU A 156 23.17 -3.30 16.86
N ASN A 157 24.43 -3.73 16.82
CA ASN A 157 25.57 -2.91 16.38
C ASN A 157 25.93 -3.15 14.92
N SER A 158 25.24 -4.07 14.23
CA SER A 158 25.47 -4.37 12.82
C SER A 158 24.94 -3.28 11.89
N THR A 159 25.48 -3.26 10.68
CA THR A 159 25.01 -2.40 9.58
C THR A 159 24.46 -3.23 8.43
N ILE A 160 23.63 -2.63 7.59
CA ILE A 160 23.09 -3.27 6.39
C ILE A 160 24.20 -3.43 5.35
N SER A 161 24.61 -4.67 5.10
CA SER A 161 25.63 -5.01 4.10
C SER A 161 25.02 -5.08 2.69
N SER A 162 23.79 -5.57 2.57
CA SER A 162 23.02 -5.58 1.32
C SER A 162 21.51 -5.56 1.57
N ILE A 163 20.76 -4.97 0.65
CA ILE A 163 19.29 -4.99 0.64
C ILE A 163 18.79 -5.21 -0.78
N ASN A 164 17.94 -6.23 -0.97
CA ASN A 164 17.33 -6.57 -2.24
C ASN A 164 15.82 -6.33 -2.17
N VAL A 165 15.24 -5.79 -3.24
CA VAL A 165 13.78 -5.63 -3.37
C VAL A 165 13.21 -6.91 -3.97
N ILE A 166 12.42 -7.64 -3.18
CA ILE A 166 11.70 -8.85 -3.63
C ILE A 166 10.38 -8.44 -4.28
N ARG A 167 9.67 -7.49 -3.65
CA ARG A 167 8.45 -6.85 -4.15
C ARG A 167 8.52 -5.37 -3.81
N GLY A 168 8.23 -4.49 -4.77
CA GLY A 168 8.40 -3.05 -4.60
C GLY A 168 7.13 -2.24 -4.82
N ALA A 169 7.12 -1.01 -4.33
CA ALA A 169 6.08 -0.04 -4.62
C ALA A 169 6.07 0.30 -6.12
N PRO A 170 4.92 0.29 -6.81
CA PRO A 170 4.85 0.54 -8.26
C PRO A 170 5.43 1.88 -8.74
N CYS A 171 5.56 2.87 -7.86
CA CYS A 171 6.18 4.15 -8.17
C CYS A 171 7.72 4.14 -8.18
N GLY A 172 8.36 3.03 -7.78
CA GLY A 172 9.82 2.93 -7.69
C GLY A 172 10.40 3.25 -6.30
N SER A 173 9.59 3.69 -5.33
CA SER A 173 10.12 4.16 -4.04
C SER A 173 10.87 3.09 -3.24
N SER A 174 10.49 1.81 -3.36
CA SER A 174 11.18 0.71 -2.68
C SER A 174 12.62 0.54 -3.15
N TRP A 175 12.89 0.69 -4.45
CA TRP A 175 14.25 0.61 -4.99
C TRP A 175 15.08 1.82 -4.56
N PHE A 176 14.49 3.02 -4.59
CA PHE A 176 15.14 4.22 -4.07
C PHE A 176 15.52 4.09 -2.59
N ILE A 177 14.63 3.53 -1.77
CA ILE A 177 14.89 3.27 -0.35
C ILE A 177 16.03 2.25 -0.19
N ALA A 178 15.98 1.14 -0.93
CA ALA A 178 17.00 0.10 -0.86
C ALA A 178 18.41 0.64 -1.20
N GLU A 179 18.54 1.45 -2.24
CA GLU A 179 19.81 2.09 -2.63
C GLU A 179 20.39 2.99 -1.52
N ASN A 180 19.51 3.55 -0.68
CA ASN A 180 19.87 4.50 0.37
C ASN A 180 20.04 3.88 1.77
N LEU A 181 19.76 2.58 1.94
CA LEU A 181 19.86 1.90 3.24
C LEU A 181 21.15 1.12 3.45
N LYS A 182 21.95 0.90 2.40
CA LYS A 182 23.24 0.21 2.53
C LYS A 182 24.20 1.01 3.43
N GLY A 183 24.80 0.34 4.41
CA GLY A 183 25.70 0.93 5.41
C GLY A 183 25.00 1.64 6.57
N ILE A 184 23.66 1.68 6.58
CA ILE A 184 22.89 2.20 7.71
C ILE A 184 22.87 1.17 8.85
N SER A 185 22.94 1.66 10.08
CA SER A 185 22.77 0.86 11.29
C SER A 185 21.40 0.19 11.31
N VAL A 186 21.34 -1.10 11.69
CA VAL A 186 20.06 -1.84 11.72
C VAL A 186 19.05 -1.25 12.70
N LYS A 187 19.50 -0.50 13.72
CA LYS A 187 18.62 0.23 14.65
C LYS A 187 17.90 1.40 13.98
N ASP A 188 18.58 2.05 13.03
CA ASP A 188 18.11 3.27 12.38
C ASP A 188 17.40 2.98 11.06
N ALA A 189 17.54 1.75 10.53
CA ALA A 189 17.01 1.34 9.24
C ALA A 189 15.50 1.63 9.06
N GLU A 190 14.67 1.37 10.08
CA GLU A 190 13.23 1.69 10.04
C GLU A 190 12.99 3.19 9.87
N PHE A 191 13.69 4.00 10.67
CA PHE A 191 13.57 5.45 10.65
C PHE A 191 14.08 6.04 9.34
N GLU A 192 15.26 5.61 8.90
CA GLU A 192 15.86 6.07 7.64
C GLU A 192 15.04 5.64 6.43
N ALA A 193 14.47 4.43 6.40
CA ALA A 193 13.58 4.01 5.32
C ALA A 193 12.37 4.93 5.20
N ASN A 194 11.77 5.28 6.33
CA ASN A 194 10.66 6.22 6.38
C ASN A 194 11.07 7.63 5.94
N ASN A 195 12.24 8.11 6.37
CA ASN A 195 12.81 9.39 5.95
C ASN A 195 13.04 9.42 4.43
N LYS A 196 13.59 8.34 3.85
CA LYS A 196 13.80 8.22 2.41
C LYS A 196 12.49 8.19 1.63
N LEU A 197 11.42 7.58 2.16
CA LEU A 197 10.10 7.67 1.52
C LEU A 197 9.58 9.11 1.45
N HIS A 198 9.78 9.92 2.50
CA HIS A 198 9.35 11.33 2.52
C HIS A 198 10.21 12.21 1.60
N ASN A 199 11.46 11.84 1.37
CA ASN A 199 12.36 12.52 0.42
C ASN A 199 12.22 12.03 -1.02
N PHE A 200 11.59 10.86 -1.22
CA PHE A 200 11.19 10.41 -2.55
C PHE A 200 10.06 11.30 -3.06
N PRO A 201 9.99 11.65 -4.35
CA PRO A 201 8.91 12.47 -4.91
C PRO A 201 7.59 11.67 -5.01
N CYS A 202 7.10 11.19 -3.87
CA CYS A 202 5.85 10.46 -3.75
C CYS A 202 4.69 11.42 -3.97
N VAL A 203 3.74 10.98 -4.78
CA VAL A 203 2.54 11.73 -5.18
C VAL A 203 1.29 11.29 -4.40
N ALA A 204 1.47 10.42 -3.39
CA ALA A 204 0.40 10.06 -2.47
C ALA A 204 -0.02 11.27 -1.63
N SER A 205 -1.32 11.44 -1.45
CA SER A 205 -1.89 12.63 -0.81
C SER A 205 -1.59 12.70 0.68
N MET A 206 -1.31 13.92 1.14
CA MET A 206 -1.28 14.33 2.54
C MET A 206 -2.62 14.85 3.05
N ALA A 207 -3.67 14.84 2.22
CA ALA A 207 -5.01 15.19 2.66
C ALA A 207 -5.54 14.15 3.64
N SER A 208 -6.21 14.61 4.69
CA SER A 208 -6.90 13.74 5.64
C SER A 208 -7.94 12.88 4.94
N ASP A 209 -8.05 11.63 5.38
CA ASP A 209 -8.94 10.65 4.81
C ASP A 209 -9.74 9.95 5.91
N ASN A 210 -11.04 10.20 5.91
CA ASN A 210 -11.93 9.67 6.95
C ASN A 210 -12.09 8.15 6.87
N ILE A 211 -11.82 7.54 5.70
CA ILE A 211 -11.93 6.08 5.52
C ILE A 211 -10.74 5.39 6.19
N THR A 212 -9.55 5.95 6.05
CA THR A 212 -8.32 5.35 6.60
C THR A 212 -7.92 5.93 7.94
N GLY A 213 -8.56 7.00 8.41
CA GLY A 213 -8.21 7.68 9.67
C GLY A 213 -6.87 8.44 9.65
N ASP A 214 -6.22 8.49 8.49
CA ASP A 214 -4.89 9.10 8.28
C ASP A 214 -4.66 9.37 6.78
N THR A 215 -3.55 10.02 6.43
CA THR A 215 -3.20 10.34 5.04
C THR A 215 -2.73 9.11 4.25
N VAL A 216 -2.91 9.13 2.93
CA VAL A 216 -2.47 8.04 2.05
C VAL A 216 -0.94 7.87 2.08
N LEU A 217 -0.18 8.96 2.23
CA LEU A 217 1.28 8.90 2.39
C LEU A 217 1.69 8.23 3.72
N HIS A 218 0.98 8.50 4.81
CA HIS A 218 1.24 7.82 6.08
C HIS A 218 0.95 6.31 6.00
N ILE A 219 -0.11 5.90 5.29
CA ILE A 219 -0.33 4.47 5.03
C ILE A 219 0.85 3.85 4.26
N ALA A 220 1.38 4.54 3.23
CA ALA A 220 2.57 4.08 2.50
C ALA A 220 3.81 3.98 3.41
N SER A 221 3.93 4.91 4.35
CA SER A 221 4.98 4.93 5.37
C SER A 221 4.87 3.71 6.29
N TYR A 222 3.67 3.34 6.73
CA TYR A 222 3.45 2.15 7.56
C TYR A 222 3.82 0.86 6.83
N ARG A 223 3.49 0.73 5.54
CA ARG A 223 3.89 -0.42 4.71
C ARG A 223 5.41 -0.50 4.55
N THR A 224 6.08 0.63 4.41
CA THR A 224 7.54 0.70 4.30
C THR A 224 8.22 0.29 5.61
N LYS A 225 7.77 0.85 6.75
CA LYS A 225 8.29 0.49 8.08
C LYS A 225 8.10 -1.00 8.35
N GLU A 226 6.91 -1.52 8.09
CA GLU A 226 6.62 -2.95 8.24
C GLU A 226 7.57 -3.81 7.41
N ALA A 227 7.77 -3.47 6.14
CA ALA A 227 8.65 -4.24 5.25
C ALA A 227 10.10 -4.31 5.76
N ILE A 228 10.62 -3.22 6.33
CA ILE A 228 11.97 -3.19 6.92
C ILE A 228 12.03 -4.01 8.21
N LYS A 229 11.05 -3.84 9.11
CA LYS A 229 10.96 -4.61 10.36
C LYS A 229 10.93 -6.11 10.10
N ARG A 230 10.12 -6.55 9.13
CA ARG A 230 10.02 -7.96 8.73
C ARG A 230 11.32 -8.46 8.10
N ALA A 231 11.94 -7.70 7.21
CA ALA A 231 13.21 -8.10 6.60
C ALA A 231 14.34 -8.26 7.64
N LEU A 232 14.39 -7.36 8.63
CA LEU A 232 15.33 -7.42 9.75
C LEU A 232 14.97 -8.50 10.78
N GLY A 233 13.68 -8.83 10.94
CA GLY A 233 13.16 -9.75 11.95
C GLY A 233 13.01 -9.17 13.34
N PHE A 234 13.05 -7.84 13.48
CA PHE A 234 12.79 -7.16 14.76
C PHE A 234 12.32 -5.71 14.56
N THR A 235 11.87 -5.09 15.65
CA THR A 235 11.72 -3.63 15.78
C THR A 235 12.24 -3.16 17.14
N CYS A 236 12.59 -1.88 17.24
CA CYS A 236 13.06 -1.24 18.47
C CYS A 236 12.00 -0.36 19.17
N LYS A 237 10.87 -0.09 18.53
CA LYS A 237 9.77 0.70 19.11
C LYS A 237 8.49 -0.10 19.06
N VAL A 238 7.98 -0.46 20.24
CA VAL A 238 6.90 -1.44 20.36
C VAL A 238 5.78 -0.86 21.21
N PRO A 239 4.56 -0.73 20.67
CA PRO A 239 3.39 -0.52 21.49
C PRO A 239 3.04 -1.82 22.23
N ILE A 240 2.85 -1.74 23.53
CA ILE A 240 2.45 -2.85 24.39
C ILE A 240 1.12 -2.52 25.00
N VAL A 241 0.23 -3.50 25.00
CA VAL A 241 -1.05 -3.43 25.71
C VAL A 241 -0.88 -4.05 27.08
N ASP A 242 -1.22 -3.32 28.13
CA ASP A 242 -1.36 -3.86 29.48
C ASP A 242 -2.65 -4.67 29.57
N SER A 243 -2.51 -6.00 29.70
CA SER A 243 -3.65 -6.92 29.76
C SER A 243 -4.49 -6.79 31.03
N GLU A 244 -3.93 -6.25 32.11
CA GLU A 244 -4.66 -6.03 33.37
C GLU A 244 -5.54 -4.77 33.30
N VAL A 245 -5.18 -3.81 32.44
CA VAL A 245 -5.92 -2.54 32.23
C VAL A 245 -6.83 -2.59 31.01
N CYS A 246 -6.50 -3.43 30.01
CA CYS A 246 -7.29 -3.55 28.81
C CYS A 246 -8.65 -4.21 29.09
N GLU A 247 -9.74 -3.48 28.88
CA GLU A 247 -11.09 -4.06 29.00
C GLU A 247 -11.57 -4.82 27.75
N GLY A 248 -10.82 -4.76 26.64
CA GLY A 248 -11.00 -5.66 25.49
C GLY A 248 -12.46 -5.88 25.04
N LEU A 249 -12.86 -7.14 24.94
CA LEU A 249 -14.24 -7.54 24.61
C LEU A 249 -15.22 -7.50 25.80
N GLU A 250 -14.76 -7.20 27.01
CA GLU A 250 -15.57 -7.19 28.23
C GLU A 250 -16.31 -5.86 28.38
N GLU A 251 -15.57 -4.76 28.48
CA GLU A 251 -16.15 -3.42 28.72
C GLU A 251 -15.65 -2.33 27.76
N CYS A 252 -14.91 -2.64 26.70
CA CYS A 252 -14.40 -1.64 25.74
C CYS A 252 -15.09 -1.70 24.38
N GLU A 253 -15.33 -0.53 23.77
CA GLU A 253 -15.81 -0.40 22.39
C GLU A 253 -14.73 -0.69 21.34
N ASN A 254 -13.57 -1.21 21.74
CA ASN A 254 -12.46 -1.57 20.86
C ASN A 254 -11.95 -0.39 20.01
N VAL A 255 -11.92 0.80 20.61
CA VAL A 255 -11.56 2.07 19.96
C VAL A 255 -10.22 1.98 19.23
N CYS A 256 -9.23 1.26 19.79
CA CYS A 256 -7.93 1.06 19.17
C CYS A 256 -8.01 0.36 17.80
N LEU A 257 -8.90 -0.62 17.62
CA LEU A 257 -9.13 -1.26 16.31
C LEU A 257 -9.84 -0.29 15.36
N ASN A 258 -10.81 0.48 15.87
CA ASN A 258 -11.63 1.39 15.06
C ASN A 258 -10.88 2.65 14.60
N CYS A 259 -9.81 3.05 15.30
CA CYS A 259 -9.01 4.22 14.96
C CYS A 259 -7.66 3.88 14.30
N CYS A 260 -7.24 2.62 14.27
CA CYS A 260 -5.95 2.23 13.71
C CYS A 260 -5.96 2.30 12.18
N PRO A 261 -5.13 3.14 11.54
CA PRO A 261 -5.16 3.28 10.08
C PRO A 261 -4.81 2.01 9.31
N ASN A 262 -3.98 1.14 9.90
CA ASN A 262 -3.67 -0.15 9.31
C ASN A 262 -4.86 -1.12 9.38
N VAL A 263 -5.60 -1.14 10.48
CA VAL A 263 -6.80 -1.98 10.62
C VAL A 263 -7.88 -1.50 9.65
N LEU A 264 -8.09 -0.19 9.54
CA LEU A 264 -9.03 0.41 8.59
C LEU A 264 -8.67 0.16 7.12
N THR A 265 -7.42 -0.19 6.83
CA THR A 265 -6.94 -0.58 5.50
C THR A 265 -6.82 -2.10 5.31
N GLY A 266 -7.41 -2.89 6.22
CA GLY A 266 -7.50 -4.35 6.12
C GLY A 266 -6.27 -5.11 6.59
N VAL A 267 -5.33 -4.46 7.29
CA VAL A 267 -4.15 -5.12 7.87
C VAL A 267 -4.42 -5.47 9.33
N ASN A 268 -4.19 -6.74 9.69
CA ASN A 268 -4.34 -7.29 11.04
C ASN A 268 -3.27 -6.79 12.02
N THR A 269 -3.21 -5.48 12.23
CA THR A 269 -2.25 -4.81 13.13
C THR A 269 -2.70 -4.86 14.58
N ILE A 270 -4.00 -4.78 14.83
CA ILE A 270 -4.57 -4.94 16.17
C ILE A 270 -5.63 -6.02 16.09
N TYR A 271 -5.56 -6.99 16.99
CA TYR A 271 -6.46 -8.13 17.08
C TYR A 271 -6.66 -8.51 18.55
N HIS A 272 -7.56 -9.45 18.84
CA HIS A 272 -7.79 -9.94 20.20
C HIS A 272 -7.04 -11.23 20.46
N ASP A 273 -6.51 -11.40 21.68
CA ASP A 273 -6.03 -12.69 22.17
C ASP A 273 -7.18 -13.61 22.63
N GLU A 274 -6.83 -14.78 23.16
CA GLU A 274 -7.78 -15.77 23.68
C GLU A 274 -8.61 -15.27 24.87
N ASN A 275 -8.13 -14.25 25.58
CA ASN A 275 -8.81 -13.62 26.71
C ASN A 275 -9.60 -12.37 26.28
N GLY A 276 -9.71 -12.12 24.97
CA GLY A 276 -10.41 -10.95 24.43
C GLY A 276 -9.67 -9.64 24.66
N LYS A 277 -8.39 -9.65 25.04
CA LYS A 277 -7.57 -8.45 25.24
C LYS A 277 -6.92 -8.04 23.92
N ALA A 278 -6.76 -6.74 23.71
CA ALA A 278 -6.16 -6.23 22.48
C ALA A 278 -4.66 -6.57 22.43
N VAL A 279 -4.18 -6.98 21.27
CA VAL A 279 -2.77 -7.26 20.96
C VAL A 279 -2.40 -6.48 19.71
N ILE A 280 -1.21 -5.86 19.73
CA ILE A 280 -0.69 -5.09 18.60
C ILE A 280 0.47 -5.86 17.97
N ASP A 281 0.41 -6.11 16.66
CA ASP A 281 1.53 -6.65 15.89
C ASP A 281 2.62 -5.57 15.76
N PRO A 282 3.79 -5.75 16.40
CA PRO A 282 4.87 -4.77 16.39
C PRO A 282 5.48 -4.56 15.00
N ALA A 283 5.37 -5.55 14.09
CA ALA A 283 5.87 -5.44 12.72
C ALA A 283 5.01 -4.50 11.90
N SER A 284 3.70 -4.74 11.85
CA SER A 284 2.81 -3.92 11.02
C SER A 284 2.48 -2.57 11.65
N CYS A 285 2.61 -2.40 12.97
CA CYS A 285 2.36 -1.13 13.62
C CYS A 285 3.31 -0.02 13.15
N GLY A 286 2.75 1.12 12.75
CA GLY A 286 3.50 2.30 12.31
C GLY A 286 4.00 3.22 13.44
N VAL A 287 3.61 2.94 14.69
CA VAL A 287 3.88 3.75 15.90
C VAL A 287 3.40 5.21 15.74
N CYS A 288 2.16 5.39 15.25
CA CYS A 288 1.53 6.71 15.08
C CYS A 288 0.81 7.23 16.34
N GLU A 289 0.75 6.40 17.37
CA GLU A 289 0.18 6.70 18.70
C GLU A 289 -1.32 7.06 18.69
N ILE A 290 -2.03 6.91 17.57
CA ILE A 290 -3.48 7.18 17.49
C ILE A 290 -4.23 6.30 18.51
N CYS A 291 -4.01 4.99 18.49
CA CYS A 291 -4.65 4.07 19.44
C CYS A 291 -4.34 4.34 20.91
N ILE A 292 -3.19 4.96 21.21
CA ILE A 292 -2.79 5.33 22.57
C ILE A 292 -3.62 6.53 23.04
N ARG A 293 -3.71 7.57 22.20
CA ARG A 293 -4.50 8.77 22.51
C ARG A 293 -5.98 8.49 22.63
N GLU A 294 -6.48 7.54 21.83
CA GLU A 294 -7.91 7.18 21.80
C GLU A 294 -8.28 6.08 22.81
N CYS A 295 -7.33 5.45 23.50
CA CYS A 295 -7.64 4.37 24.45
C CYS A 295 -8.30 4.95 25.72
N PRO A 296 -9.57 4.62 26.01
CA PRO A 296 -10.27 5.21 27.15
C PRO A 296 -9.72 4.73 28.51
N TYR A 297 -9.04 3.59 28.53
CA TYR A 297 -8.45 2.98 29.73
C TYR A 297 -6.97 3.28 29.90
N GLY A 298 -6.31 3.91 28.92
CA GLY A 298 -4.86 4.15 28.97
C GLY A 298 -4.02 2.88 28.94
N ALA A 299 -4.54 1.79 28.37
CA ALA A 299 -3.92 0.46 28.41
C ALA A 299 -2.76 0.26 27.42
N ILE A 300 -2.31 1.29 26.69
CA ILE A 300 -1.34 1.13 25.59
C ILE A 300 -0.19 2.12 25.77
N GLU A 301 1.05 1.61 25.77
CA GLU A 301 2.27 2.42 25.89
C GLU A 301 3.34 1.99 24.89
N VAL A 302 4.19 2.93 24.45
CA VAL A 302 5.33 2.63 23.56
C VAL A 302 6.61 2.46 24.38
N TYR A 303 7.31 1.36 24.11
CA TYR A 303 8.59 1.04 24.72
C TYR A 303 9.71 1.01 23.69
N GLU A 304 10.88 1.53 24.07
CA GLU A 304 12.12 1.39 23.30
C GLU A 304 12.85 0.11 23.71
N LYS A 305 12.48 -1.01 23.09
CA LYS A 305 13.10 -2.32 23.31
C LYS A 305 13.10 -3.15 22.03
N LYS A 306 14.14 -3.97 21.85
CA LYS A 306 14.20 -4.93 20.74
C LYS A 306 13.15 -6.03 20.97
N VAL A 307 12.24 -6.19 20.02
CA VAL A 307 11.31 -7.32 19.96
C VAL A 307 11.44 -8.00 18.62
N ASN A 308 11.61 -9.31 18.64
CA ASN A 308 11.65 -10.12 17.42
C ASN A 308 10.27 -10.13 16.79
N VAL A 309 10.23 -10.09 15.46
CA VAL A 309 9.01 -10.15 14.68
C VAL A 309 9.10 -11.22 13.62
N ASP A 310 7.94 -11.76 13.24
CA ASP A 310 7.86 -12.75 12.17
C ASP A 310 8.23 -12.12 10.82
N LYS A 311 9.23 -12.72 10.15
CA LYS A 311 9.71 -12.29 8.84
C LYS A 311 8.74 -12.65 7.71
N ASP A 312 7.95 -13.70 7.88
CA ASP A 312 7.18 -14.35 6.81
C ASP A 312 5.67 -14.08 6.87
N LYS A 313 5.19 -13.49 7.95
CA LYS A 313 3.78 -13.07 8.08
C LYS A 313 3.50 -11.90 7.12
N ASP A 314 2.83 -12.18 6.00
CA ASP A 314 2.41 -11.19 4.98
C ASP A 314 1.16 -10.38 5.40
#